data_AF-A0ABD2SA82-F1
#
_entry.id   AF-A0ABD2SA82-F1
#
_cell.length_a   1.000
_cell.length_b   1.000
_cell.length_c   1.000
_cell.angle_alpha   90.00
_cell.angle_beta   90.00
_cell.angle_gamma   90.00
#
_symmetry.space_group_name_H-M   'P 1'
#
loop_
_entity.id
_entity.type
_entity.pdbx_description
1 polymer ?
#
loop_
_entity_poly.entity_id
_entity_poly.type
_entity_poly.pdbx_seq_one_letter_code
_entity_poly.pdbx_strand_id
1 'polypeptide(L)'
;MYNVYRATDLMFNGESQIEEARFFARNFLVNNNDNLSLFPALQKVIEHELNVPWFARLEHLDHRIWIELNQSIPFSIGNSSFYWLAYLQNEKLMQLAVQNYEYRQSIYRRELEDLKRWSKEKGLVDIGFGREKTTYSYFASAASSSSFLPYESFLRLIVAKCSIVITVADDFYDEEASLSELHILSEAIQRWDAKNLDGPSKIIFEALDDLVCDVAKMYHLQHKIDITPQLRHMWKETFDSWMMESLWSRTSNLPSRDKYLQVGMISIGAHILVLHAASLGCSILPNQMFGPINGQYENITKLLMTTTRLLNDIQSYQKEREVGKMNYTLLHFNENPRGQIEDSIDFVKVILGEKKKEFLENVLMDGFNDMPRTMKLLHLSCLNVFHMFFNSCNLFDTKSAILEDIMRAIYIPLGQNEQTQIMPLQQKKTKKKIDIVKVNACVNHVKNMKQQVGIGIGFVKRQNPKNYNSFGWSTKEFASYNLRLCFM
;
A
#
# COMPACT_ATOMS: atom_id res chain seq x y z
N MET A 1 -4.15 -3.09 -30.27
CA MET A 1 -2.88 -3.15 -29.53
C MET A 1 -3.05 -2.90 -28.04
N TYR A 2 -3.67 -1.81 -27.57
CA TYR A 2 -3.95 -1.59 -26.13
C TYR A 2 -4.57 -2.81 -25.42
N ASN A 3 -5.69 -3.34 -25.92
CA ASN A 3 -6.32 -4.54 -25.34
C ASN A 3 -5.44 -5.81 -25.43
N VAL A 4 -4.51 -5.90 -26.40
CA VAL A 4 -3.57 -7.03 -26.54
C VAL A 4 -2.51 -6.95 -25.43
N TYR A 5 -1.92 -5.76 -25.24
CA TYR A 5 -0.99 -5.51 -24.14
C TYR A 5 -1.62 -5.86 -22.79
N ARG A 6 -2.87 -5.44 -22.54
CA ARG A 6 -3.62 -5.79 -21.33
C ARG A 6 -3.89 -7.28 -21.17
N ALA A 7 -4.26 -7.97 -22.25
CA ALA A 7 -4.46 -9.43 -22.19
C ALA A 7 -3.18 -10.16 -21.76
N THR A 8 -2.00 -9.64 -22.14
CA THR A 8 -0.70 -10.23 -21.79
C THR A 8 -0.29 -10.04 -20.31
N ASP A 9 -1.04 -9.27 -19.51
CA ASP A 9 -0.82 -9.21 -18.05
C ASP A 9 -1.30 -10.50 -17.33
N LEU A 10 -2.14 -11.31 -17.99
CA LEU A 10 -2.72 -12.55 -17.46
C LEU A 10 -2.02 -13.83 -17.97
N MET A 11 -0.76 -13.70 -18.36
CA MET A 11 0.06 -14.75 -18.95
C MET A 11 0.43 -15.87 -17.96
N PHE A 12 0.47 -17.11 -18.46
CA PHE A 12 0.83 -18.33 -17.72
C PHE A 12 2.20 -18.89 -18.15
N ASN A 13 2.65 -19.97 -17.49
CA ASN A 13 3.90 -20.64 -17.81
C ASN A 13 3.82 -21.39 -19.16
N GLY A 14 4.89 -21.30 -19.95
CA GLY A 14 4.97 -21.89 -21.29
C GLY A 14 4.36 -21.07 -22.43
N GLU A 15 3.68 -19.95 -22.15
CA GLU A 15 3.01 -19.11 -23.16
C GLU A 15 3.95 -18.12 -23.89
N SER A 16 5.02 -18.61 -24.54
CA SER A 16 6.02 -17.73 -25.20
C SER A 16 5.42 -16.77 -26.26
N GLN A 17 4.34 -17.19 -26.93
CA GLN A 17 3.61 -16.36 -27.90
C GLN A 17 2.98 -15.11 -27.25
N ILE A 18 2.64 -15.17 -25.97
CA ILE A 18 2.09 -14.05 -25.20
C ILE A 18 3.21 -13.07 -24.79
N GLU A 19 4.44 -13.55 -24.57
CA GLU A 19 5.62 -12.68 -24.38
C GLU A 19 5.95 -11.89 -25.65
N GLU A 20 5.94 -12.55 -26.81
CA GLU A 20 6.09 -11.91 -28.12
C GLU A 20 4.98 -10.87 -28.36
N ALA A 21 3.71 -11.23 -28.08
CA ALA A 21 2.57 -10.33 -28.21
C ALA A 21 2.68 -9.11 -27.27
N ARG A 22 3.18 -9.30 -26.04
CA ARG A 22 3.43 -8.22 -25.07
C ARG A 22 4.49 -7.25 -25.59
N PHE A 23 5.61 -7.77 -26.06
CA PHE A 23 6.72 -6.98 -26.61
C PHE A 23 6.26 -6.18 -27.84
N PHE A 24 5.59 -6.84 -28.79
CA PHE A 24 5.04 -6.19 -29.98
C PHE A 24 4.02 -5.10 -29.63
N ALA A 25 3.05 -5.40 -28.76
CA ALA A 25 2.01 -4.45 -28.38
C ALA A 25 2.58 -3.26 -27.59
N ARG A 26 3.57 -3.47 -26.70
CA ARG A 26 4.27 -2.40 -25.98
C ARG A 26 4.99 -1.46 -26.94
N ASN A 27 5.80 -1.99 -27.84
CA ASN A 27 6.55 -1.20 -28.82
C ASN A 27 5.61 -0.43 -29.76
N PHE A 28 4.51 -1.04 -30.19
CA PHE A 28 3.50 -0.34 -30.98
C PHE A 28 2.89 0.84 -30.24
N LEU A 29 2.50 0.66 -28.97
CA LEU A 29 1.87 1.71 -28.17
C LEU A 29 2.82 2.87 -27.88
N VAL A 30 4.07 2.58 -27.48
CA VAL A 30 5.11 3.59 -27.24
C VAL A 30 5.37 4.41 -28.51
N ASN A 31 5.59 3.76 -29.65
CA ASN A 31 5.96 4.42 -30.91
C ASN A 31 4.80 5.20 -31.56
N ASN A 32 3.55 4.99 -31.14
CA ASN A 32 2.37 5.66 -31.70
C ASN A 32 1.65 6.60 -30.72
N ASN A 33 2.21 6.84 -29.53
CA ASN A 33 1.56 7.65 -28.49
C ASN A 33 1.28 9.08 -28.97
N ASP A 34 2.24 9.72 -29.65
CA ASP A 34 2.12 11.09 -30.16
C ASP A 34 0.97 11.26 -31.17
N ASN A 35 0.68 10.21 -31.96
CA ASN A 35 -0.43 10.18 -32.90
C ASN A 35 -1.81 10.20 -32.22
N LEU A 36 -1.87 9.96 -30.90
CA LEU A 36 -3.08 9.99 -30.08
C LEU A 36 -3.36 11.37 -29.45
N SER A 37 -2.61 12.41 -29.82
CA SER A 37 -2.86 13.80 -29.39
C SER A 37 -4.31 14.29 -29.60
N LEU A 38 -5.04 13.69 -30.55
CA LEU A 38 -6.46 13.95 -30.82
C LEU A 38 -7.42 13.32 -29.78
N PHE A 39 -6.93 12.42 -28.92
CA PHE A 39 -7.67 11.69 -27.90
C PHE A 39 -6.95 11.71 -26.53
N PRO A 40 -6.83 12.88 -25.85
CA PRO A 40 -6.00 13.01 -24.65
C PRO A 40 -6.38 12.07 -23.50
N ALA A 41 -7.66 11.70 -23.38
CA ALA A 41 -8.10 10.72 -22.38
C ALA A 41 -7.58 9.30 -22.68
N LEU A 42 -7.59 8.87 -23.95
CA LEU A 42 -7.06 7.57 -24.37
C LEU A 42 -5.54 7.52 -24.24
N GLN A 43 -4.85 8.61 -24.56
CA GLN A 43 -3.41 8.77 -24.33
C GLN A 43 -3.07 8.55 -22.85
N LYS A 44 -3.76 9.24 -21.93
CA LYS A 44 -3.57 9.06 -20.48
C LYS A 44 -3.83 7.63 -20.00
N VAL A 45 -4.84 6.95 -20.53
CA VAL A 45 -5.09 5.52 -20.23
C VAL A 45 -3.89 4.66 -20.67
N ILE A 46 -3.37 4.86 -21.87
CA ILE A 46 -2.24 4.09 -22.41
C ILE A 46 -0.94 4.39 -21.62
N GLU A 47 -0.71 5.65 -21.25
CA GLU A 47 0.44 6.04 -20.42
C GLU A 47 0.38 5.39 -19.04
N HIS A 48 -0.77 5.40 -18.36
CA HIS A 48 -0.99 4.67 -17.10
C HIS A 48 -0.71 3.16 -17.25
N GLU A 49 -1.26 2.56 -18.31
CA GLU A 49 -1.12 1.13 -18.59
C GLU A 49 0.34 0.70 -18.86
N LEU A 50 1.11 1.56 -19.54
CA LEU A 50 2.51 1.30 -19.89
C LEU A 50 3.48 1.58 -18.74
N ASN A 51 3.15 2.52 -17.85
CA ASN A 51 4.02 2.95 -16.76
C ASN A 51 3.83 2.10 -15.50
N VAL A 52 2.57 1.82 -15.10
CA VAL A 52 2.26 1.05 -13.89
C VAL A 52 1.88 -0.39 -14.28
N PRO A 53 2.68 -1.42 -13.94
CA PRO A 53 2.33 -2.82 -14.20
C PRO A 53 0.98 -3.18 -13.55
N TRP A 54 0.16 -4.03 -14.17
CA TRP A 54 -1.16 -4.40 -13.65
C TRP A 54 -1.13 -4.89 -12.19
N PHE A 55 -0.16 -5.73 -11.83
CA PHE A 55 0.08 -6.18 -10.46
C PHE A 55 0.36 -5.04 -9.46
N ALA A 56 0.88 -3.90 -9.88
CA ALA A 56 1.19 -2.78 -8.98
C ALA A 56 0.02 -1.78 -8.83
N ARG A 57 -1.16 -2.08 -9.40
CA ARG A 57 -2.34 -1.20 -9.35
C ARG A 57 -3.28 -1.59 -8.23
N LEU A 58 -3.93 -0.58 -7.64
CA LEU A 58 -4.98 -0.75 -6.66
C LEU A 58 -6.33 -0.45 -7.32
N GLU A 59 -7.23 -1.42 -7.31
CA GLU A 59 -8.52 -1.35 -8.03
C GLU A 59 -9.29 -0.06 -7.78
N HIS A 60 -9.34 0.42 -6.53
CA HIS A 60 -10.07 1.64 -6.18
C HIS A 60 -9.48 2.89 -6.84
N LEU A 61 -8.15 2.97 -6.99
CA LEU A 61 -7.51 4.07 -7.72
C LEU A 61 -7.74 3.96 -9.23
N ASP A 62 -7.65 2.75 -9.78
CA ASP A 62 -7.99 2.51 -11.19
C ASP A 62 -9.46 2.89 -11.47
N HIS A 63 -10.41 2.54 -10.58
CA HIS A 63 -11.81 2.98 -10.68
C HIS A 63 -11.93 4.52 -10.72
N ARG A 64 -11.17 5.24 -9.87
CA ARG A 64 -11.13 6.71 -9.90
C ARG A 64 -10.64 7.24 -11.24
N ILE A 65 -9.51 6.73 -11.73
CA ILE A 65 -8.92 7.12 -13.01
C ILE A 65 -9.92 6.90 -14.16
N TRP A 66 -10.60 5.75 -14.18
CA TRP A 66 -11.65 5.46 -15.17
C TRP A 66 -12.83 6.44 -15.08
N ILE A 67 -13.29 6.82 -13.88
CA ILE A 67 -14.37 7.80 -13.73
C ILE A 67 -13.95 9.18 -14.23
N GLU A 68 -12.79 9.70 -13.77
CA GLU A 68 -12.30 11.04 -14.12
C GLU A 68 -11.99 11.19 -15.61
N LEU A 69 -11.39 10.16 -16.23
CA LEU A 69 -11.06 10.19 -17.66
C LEU A 69 -12.32 10.14 -18.53
N ASN A 70 -13.35 9.36 -18.16
CA ASN A 70 -14.61 9.30 -18.92
C ASN A 70 -15.45 10.58 -18.81
N GLN A 71 -15.40 11.29 -17.66
CA GLN A 71 -16.00 12.63 -17.53
C GLN A 71 -15.35 13.68 -18.45
N SER A 72 -14.12 13.43 -18.90
CA SER A 72 -13.29 14.39 -19.64
C SER A 72 -13.36 14.23 -21.18
N ILE A 73 -14.23 13.38 -21.72
CA ILE A 73 -14.26 13.05 -23.16
C ILE A 73 -15.30 13.90 -23.91
N PRO A 74 -14.90 14.78 -24.84
CA PRO A 74 -15.85 15.53 -25.67
C PRO A 74 -16.56 14.61 -26.67
N PHE A 75 -17.83 14.92 -26.96
CA PHE A 75 -18.56 14.32 -28.08
C PHE A 75 -17.80 14.53 -29.39
N SER A 76 -17.52 13.44 -30.12
CA SER A 76 -17.15 13.51 -31.53
C SER A 76 -17.86 12.42 -32.33
N ILE A 77 -18.65 12.86 -33.32
CA ILE A 77 -19.45 12.00 -34.18
C ILE A 77 -18.66 11.79 -35.48
N GLY A 78 -18.22 10.54 -35.71
CA GLY A 78 -17.51 10.13 -36.91
C GLY A 78 -17.77 8.65 -37.19
N ASN A 79 -17.91 8.27 -38.46
CA ASN A 79 -18.45 6.97 -38.83
C ASN A 79 -17.51 5.79 -38.49
N SER A 80 -18.11 4.74 -37.93
CA SER A 80 -17.67 3.33 -37.97
C SER A 80 -16.62 2.81 -36.97
N SER A 81 -15.86 3.62 -36.22
CA SER A 81 -14.78 3.11 -35.34
C SER A 81 -14.91 3.37 -33.83
N PHE A 82 -16.01 3.97 -33.35
CA PHE A 82 -16.13 4.48 -31.96
C PHE A 82 -16.99 3.63 -30.99
N TYR A 83 -17.16 2.33 -31.24
CA TYR A 83 -17.94 1.43 -30.36
C TYR A 83 -17.45 1.41 -28.89
N TRP A 84 -16.17 1.72 -28.63
CA TRP A 84 -15.62 1.79 -27.27
C TRP A 84 -16.18 2.97 -26.46
N LEU A 85 -16.33 4.15 -27.08
CA LEU A 85 -16.85 5.35 -26.39
C LEU A 85 -18.36 5.32 -26.17
N ALA A 86 -19.12 4.75 -27.11
CA ALA A 86 -20.58 4.69 -27.01
C ALA A 86 -21.07 3.84 -25.81
N TYR A 87 -20.33 2.80 -25.42
CA TYR A 87 -20.66 1.99 -24.23
C TYR A 87 -20.29 2.70 -22.91
N LEU A 88 -19.25 3.54 -22.94
CA LEU A 88 -18.78 4.35 -21.81
C LEU A 88 -19.68 5.58 -21.54
N GLN A 89 -20.48 6.01 -22.52
CA GLN A 89 -21.42 7.13 -22.42
C GLN A 89 -22.78 6.78 -21.78
N ASN A 90 -22.89 5.63 -21.10
CA ASN A 90 -24.09 5.32 -20.32
C ASN A 90 -24.12 6.16 -19.03
N GLU A 91 -24.83 7.28 -19.06
CA GLU A 91 -24.97 8.22 -17.94
C GLU A 91 -25.37 7.52 -16.63
N LYS A 92 -26.21 6.48 -16.69
CA LYS A 92 -26.64 5.73 -15.49
C LYS A 92 -25.50 4.91 -14.88
N LEU A 93 -24.64 4.31 -15.72
CA LEU A 93 -23.45 3.60 -15.24
C LEU A 93 -22.42 4.59 -14.67
N MET A 94 -22.27 5.77 -15.27
CA MET A 94 -21.38 6.82 -14.75
C MET A 94 -21.88 7.36 -13.40
N GLN A 95 -23.17 7.67 -13.28
CA GLN A 95 -23.79 8.09 -12.02
C GLN A 95 -23.65 7.02 -10.93
N LEU A 96 -23.87 5.75 -11.27
CA LEU A 96 -23.68 4.63 -10.34
C LEU A 96 -22.21 4.49 -9.91
N ALA A 97 -21.26 4.63 -10.83
CA ALA A 97 -19.83 4.54 -10.53
C ALA A 97 -19.40 5.66 -9.56
N VAL A 98 -19.80 6.91 -9.82
CA VAL A 98 -19.55 8.06 -8.94
C VAL A 98 -20.15 7.83 -7.55
N GLN A 99 -21.45 7.49 -7.47
CA GLN A 99 -22.14 7.27 -6.20
C GLN A 99 -21.55 6.11 -5.39
N ASN A 100 -21.22 4.99 -6.03
CA ASN A 100 -20.55 3.85 -5.39
C ASN A 100 -19.16 4.23 -4.86
N TYR A 101 -18.39 5.03 -5.61
CA TYR A 101 -17.08 5.50 -5.19
C TYR A 101 -17.18 6.42 -3.96
N GLU A 102 -18.05 7.42 -3.99
CA GLU A 102 -18.28 8.34 -2.86
C GLU A 102 -18.82 7.62 -1.62
N TYR A 103 -19.72 6.65 -1.81
CA TYR A 103 -20.22 5.79 -0.73
C TYR A 103 -19.09 4.99 -0.08
N ARG A 104 -18.20 4.39 -0.88
CA ARG A 104 -17.00 3.70 -0.37
C ARG A 104 -16.05 4.64 0.36
N GLN A 105 -15.82 5.86 -0.13
CA GLN A 105 -15.05 6.88 0.61
C GLN A 105 -15.68 7.23 1.96
N SER A 106 -17.01 7.25 2.07
CA SER A 106 -17.69 7.51 3.35
C SER A 106 -17.49 6.37 4.36
N ILE A 107 -17.48 5.12 3.87
CA ILE A 107 -17.19 3.92 4.65
C ILE A 107 -15.72 3.93 5.08
N TYR A 108 -14.79 4.17 4.15
CA TYR A 108 -13.36 4.12 4.40
C TYR A 108 -12.88 5.16 5.41
N ARG A 109 -13.47 6.36 5.40
CA ARG A 109 -13.19 7.37 6.43
C ARG A 109 -13.62 6.93 7.83
N ARG A 110 -14.77 6.24 7.95
CA ARG A 110 -15.25 5.74 9.26
C ARG A 110 -14.34 4.63 9.78
N GLU A 111 -14.05 3.64 8.95
CA GLU A 111 -13.17 2.51 9.28
C GLU A 111 -11.78 2.97 9.70
N LEU A 112 -11.20 3.94 9.01
CA LEU A 112 -9.89 4.49 9.36
C LEU A 112 -9.88 5.17 10.74
N GLU A 113 -10.93 5.91 11.11
CA GLU A 113 -11.02 6.52 12.44
C GLU A 113 -11.26 5.47 13.55
N ASP A 114 -11.99 4.39 13.27
CA ASP A 114 -12.14 3.27 14.19
C ASP A 114 -10.82 2.48 14.36
N LEU A 115 -10.05 2.30 13.29
CA LEU A 115 -8.72 1.67 13.34
C LEU A 115 -7.69 2.53 14.08
N LYS A 116 -7.69 3.85 13.88
CA LYS A 116 -6.86 4.79 14.65
C LYS A 116 -7.19 4.74 16.13
N ARG A 117 -8.48 4.66 16.48
CA ARG A 117 -8.93 4.52 17.87
C ARG A 117 -8.39 3.23 18.48
N TRP A 118 -8.57 2.09 17.82
CA TRP A 118 -8.02 0.80 18.27
C TRP A 118 -6.50 0.85 18.43
N SER A 119 -5.77 1.38 17.44
CA SER A 119 -4.30 1.49 17.47
C SER A 119 -3.82 2.31 18.67
N LYS A 120 -4.52 3.41 18.99
CA LYS A 120 -4.26 4.22 20.18
C LYS A 120 -4.65 3.52 21.49
N GLU A 121 -5.81 2.86 21.54
CA GLU A 121 -6.27 2.10 22.72
C GLU A 121 -5.32 0.96 23.10
N LYS A 122 -4.63 0.38 22.11
CA LYS A 122 -3.57 -0.62 22.33
C LYS A 122 -2.19 -0.02 22.61
N GLY A 123 -2.02 1.29 22.60
CA GLY A 123 -0.73 1.96 22.82
C GLY A 123 0.27 1.82 21.66
N LEU A 124 -0.15 1.30 20.50
CA LEU A 124 0.73 1.14 19.33
C LEU A 124 1.17 2.49 18.74
N VAL A 125 0.36 3.54 18.92
CA VAL A 125 0.70 4.92 18.55
C VAL A 125 1.75 5.53 19.50
N ASP A 126 1.74 5.11 20.77
CA ASP A 126 2.53 5.68 21.85
C ASP A 126 3.76 4.82 22.22
N ILE A 127 4.04 3.76 21.45
CA ILE A 127 5.07 2.73 21.74
C ILE A 127 6.52 3.26 21.69
N GLY A 128 6.74 4.43 21.07
CA GLY A 128 8.02 5.15 21.08
C GLY A 128 8.95 4.85 19.89
N PHE A 129 8.67 3.82 19.10
CA PHE A 129 9.35 3.48 17.85
C PHE A 129 8.35 2.98 16.80
N GLY A 130 8.86 2.65 15.60
CA GLY A 130 8.04 2.31 14.45
C GLY A 130 7.38 3.54 13.85
N ARG A 131 6.97 3.43 12.58
CA ARG A 131 6.35 4.53 11.83
C ARG A 131 4.83 4.48 12.04
N GLU A 132 4.11 5.61 11.95
CA GLU A 132 2.64 5.64 11.98
C GLU A 132 2.04 4.99 10.70
N LYS A 133 2.13 3.65 10.63
CA LYS A 133 1.74 2.83 9.48
C LYS A 133 0.22 2.56 9.45
N THR A 134 -0.56 3.03 10.42
CA THR A 134 -2.03 2.84 10.53
C THR A 134 -2.78 3.27 9.26
N THR A 135 -2.55 4.51 8.81
CA THR A 135 -3.23 5.05 7.62
C THR A 135 -2.80 4.33 6.33
N TYR A 136 -1.51 3.99 6.22
CA TYR A 136 -0.95 3.26 5.07
C TYR A 136 -1.49 1.82 4.98
N SER A 137 -1.50 1.09 6.11
CA SER A 137 -2.01 -0.28 6.21
C SER A 137 -3.49 -0.35 5.85
N TYR A 138 -4.28 0.61 6.34
CA TYR A 138 -5.69 0.70 6.01
C TYR A 138 -5.94 1.06 4.54
N PHE A 139 -5.24 2.06 4.00
CA PHE A 139 -5.31 2.43 2.59
C PHE A 139 -5.01 1.23 1.68
N ALA A 140 -3.92 0.51 1.94
CA ALA A 140 -3.53 -0.65 1.14
C ALA A 140 -4.61 -1.74 1.14
N SER A 141 -5.21 -2.04 2.30
CA SER A 141 -6.32 -2.98 2.40
C SER A 141 -7.58 -2.50 1.67
N ALA A 142 -7.99 -1.24 1.89
CA ALA A 142 -9.22 -0.69 1.34
C ALA A 142 -9.17 -0.47 -0.18
N ALA A 143 -8.02 -0.07 -0.72
CA ALA A 143 -7.86 0.24 -2.14
C ALA A 143 -7.63 -1.00 -3.02
N SER A 144 -7.03 -2.07 -2.47
CA SER A 144 -6.70 -3.31 -3.20
C SER A 144 -7.86 -4.29 -3.37
N SER A 145 -8.85 -4.24 -2.48
CA SER A 145 -9.87 -5.29 -2.32
C SER A 145 -11.29 -4.78 -2.62
N SER A 146 -11.40 -3.77 -3.49
CA SER A 146 -12.62 -2.99 -3.69
C SER A 146 -13.71 -3.74 -4.46
N SER A 147 -13.35 -4.61 -5.41
CA SER A 147 -14.30 -5.23 -6.35
C SER A 147 -15.01 -6.46 -5.82
N PHE A 148 -14.40 -7.19 -4.88
CA PHE A 148 -14.89 -8.50 -4.42
C PHE A 148 -15.12 -8.61 -2.90
N LEU A 149 -14.61 -7.67 -2.09
CA LEU A 149 -15.10 -7.55 -0.72
C LEU A 149 -16.40 -6.73 -0.71
N PRO A 150 -17.44 -7.19 0.02
CA PRO A 150 -18.66 -6.41 0.19
C PRO A 150 -18.39 -5.12 1.00
N TYR A 151 -19.43 -4.31 1.17
CA TYR A 151 -19.38 -3.11 2.03
C TYR A 151 -19.10 -3.43 3.51
N GLU A 152 -19.01 -4.70 3.89
CA GLU A 152 -18.65 -5.15 5.24
C GLU A 152 -17.24 -4.68 5.62
N SER A 153 -17.16 -4.00 6.77
CA SER A 153 -15.98 -3.27 7.23
C SER A 153 -14.89 -4.16 7.84
N PHE A 154 -15.31 -5.26 8.46
CA PHE A 154 -14.44 -6.02 9.35
C PHE A 154 -13.26 -6.69 8.64
N LEU A 155 -13.43 -7.16 7.39
CA LEU A 155 -12.34 -7.78 6.63
C LEU A 155 -11.19 -6.79 6.36
N ARG A 156 -11.52 -5.56 5.93
CA ARG A 156 -10.52 -4.50 5.71
C ARG A 156 -9.83 -4.12 7.02
N LEU A 157 -10.61 -3.96 8.09
CA LEU A 157 -10.08 -3.66 9.42
C LEU A 157 -9.14 -4.75 9.95
N ILE A 158 -9.46 -6.03 9.74
CA ILE A 158 -8.62 -7.16 10.19
C ILE A 158 -7.31 -7.21 9.41
N VAL A 159 -7.33 -7.12 8.08
CA VAL A 159 -6.09 -7.03 7.28
C VAL A 159 -5.23 -5.84 7.72
N ALA A 160 -5.86 -4.69 7.99
CA ALA A 160 -5.14 -3.51 8.47
C ALA A 160 -4.58 -3.68 9.89
N LYS A 161 -5.34 -4.28 10.84
CA LYS A 161 -4.85 -4.65 12.19
C LYS A 161 -3.66 -5.62 12.09
N CYS A 162 -3.77 -6.68 11.29
CA CYS A 162 -2.69 -7.64 11.04
C CYS A 162 -1.43 -6.94 10.50
N SER A 163 -1.59 -6.09 9.48
CA SER A 163 -0.50 -5.29 8.88
C SER A 163 0.19 -4.38 9.90
N ILE A 164 -0.57 -3.71 10.77
CA ILE A 164 -0.01 -2.89 11.86
C ILE A 164 0.80 -3.77 12.82
N VAL A 165 0.22 -4.87 13.34
CA VAL A 165 0.91 -5.75 14.30
C VAL A 165 2.18 -6.37 13.68
N ILE A 166 2.11 -6.84 12.43
CA ILE A 166 3.27 -7.29 11.65
C ILE A 166 4.33 -6.20 11.63
N THR A 167 4.00 -5.00 11.14
CA THR A 167 5.00 -3.95 10.92
C THR A 167 5.61 -3.37 12.20
N VAL A 168 4.93 -3.45 13.35
CA VAL A 168 5.47 -3.02 14.66
C VAL A 168 6.32 -4.12 15.29
N ALA A 169 5.92 -5.39 15.15
CA ALA A 169 6.72 -6.52 15.62
C ALA A 169 7.99 -6.71 14.78
N ASP A 170 7.89 -6.58 13.46
CA ASP A 170 9.01 -6.59 12.51
C ASP A 170 10.04 -5.49 12.89
N ASP A 171 9.63 -4.21 12.94
CA ASP A 171 10.48 -3.08 13.38
C ASP A 171 11.15 -3.37 14.76
N PHE A 172 10.46 -4.05 15.69
CA PHE A 172 10.99 -4.41 17.02
C PHE A 172 12.06 -5.51 16.99
N TYR A 173 11.88 -6.56 16.19
CA TYR A 173 12.85 -7.68 16.05
C TYR A 173 14.10 -7.28 15.27
N ASP A 174 13.96 -6.32 14.37
CA ASP A 174 14.97 -5.98 13.37
C ASP A 174 15.86 -4.77 13.72
N GLU A 175 15.34 -3.74 14.39
CA GLU A 175 16.10 -2.49 14.62
C GLU A 175 16.14 -2.04 16.10
N GLU A 176 15.10 -2.32 16.90
CA GLU A 176 14.93 -1.64 18.20
C GLU A 176 15.33 -2.46 19.44
N ALA A 177 14.99 -3.75 19.50
CA ALA A 177 15.09 -4.52 20.75
C ALA A 177 16.47 -5.14 21.03
N SER A 178 16.80 -5.29 22.32
CA SER A 178 17.87 -6.19 22.75
C SER A 178 17.48 -7.66 22.59
N LEU A 179 18.49 -8.53 22.41
CA LEU A 179 18.25 -9.98 22.29
C LEU A 179 17.50 -10.57 23.52
N SER A 180 17.67 -9.97 24.71
CA SER A 180 16.94 -10.36 25.92
C SER A 180 15.45 -10.05 25.82
N GLU A 181 15.08 -8.88 25.31
CA GLU A 181 13.67 -8.47 25.12
C GLU A 181 13.00 -9.33 24.04
N LEU A 182 13.73 -9.66 22.97
CA LEU A 182 13.25 -10.57 21.93
C LEU A 182 12.98 -11.98 22.49
N HIS A 183 13.87 -12.52 23.32
CA HIS A 183 13.63 -13.81 23.98
C HIS A 183 12.43 -13.76 24.93
N ILE A 184 12.29 -12.70 25.74
CA ILE A 184 11.15 -12.50 26.65
C ILE A 184 9.82 -12.47 25.87
N LEU A 185 9.76 -11.71 24.76
CA LEU A 185 8.57 -11.63 23.92
C LEU A 185 8.30 -12.96 23.19
N SER A 186 9.31 -13.58 22.58
CA SER A 186 9.18 -14.90 21.93
C SER A 186 8.65 -15.95 22.91
N GLU A 187 9.21 -16.04 24.12
CA GLU A 187 8.71 -16.97 25.14
C GLU A 187 7.27 -16.69 25.56
N ALA A 188 6.86 -15.42 25.65
CA ALA A 188 5.49 -15.02 25.97
C ALA A 188 4.50 -15.39 24.85
N ILE A 189 4.90 -15.25 23.59
CA ILE A 189 4.15 -15.70 22.42
C ILE A 189 4.01 -17.23 22.41
N GLN A 190 5.09 -17.96 22.70
CA GLN A 190 5.07 -19.42 22.72
C GLN A 190 4.17 -20.02 23.81
N ARG A 191 4.14 -19.43 25.01
CA ARG A 191 3.17 -19.80 26.07
C ARG A 191 1.77 -19.21 25.84
N TRP A 192 1.68 -18.14 25.05
CA TRP A 192 0.51 -17.27 24.89
C TRP A 192 -0.05 -16.71 26.22
N ASP A 193 0.84 -16.07 27.00
CA ASP A 193 0.57 -15.46 28.31
C ASP A 193 1.49 -14.25 28.48
N ALA A 194 0.91 -13.09 28.81
CA ALA A 194 1.60 -11.80 28.98
C ALA A 194 2.42 -11.68 30.27
N LYS A 195 2.50 -12.72 31.11
CA LYS A 195 3.31 -12.71 32.33
C LYS A 195 4.75 -12.28 32.06
N ASN A 196 5.23 -11.38 32.93
CA ASN A 196 6.57 -10.80 32.91
C ASN A 196 6.88 -9.93 31.67
N LEU A 197 5.88 -9.60 30.84
CA LEU A 197 6.04 -8.57 29.83
C LEU A 197 5.85 -7.18 30.43
N ASP A 198 6.72 -6.26 30.03
CA ASP A 198 6.60 -4.82 30.23
C ASP A 198 6.87 -4.07 28.91
N GLY A 199 6.79 -2.74 28.98
CA GLY A 199 7.15 -1.84 27.88
C GLY A 199 6.53 -2.20 26.52
N PRO A 200 7.33 -2.10 25.43
CA PRO A 200 6.88 -2.42 24.08
C PRO A 200 6.46 -3.88 23.87
N SER A 201 7.17 -4.83 24.48
CA SER A 201 6.88 -6.26 24.37
C SER A 201 5.46 -6.57 24.83
N LYS A 202 5.03 -5.93 25.93
CA LYS A 202 3.66 -6.02 26.43
C LYS A 202 2.64 -5.43 25.45
N ILE A 203 2.91 -4.25 24.91
CA ILE A 203 2.04 -3.56 23.94
C ILE A 203 1.81 -4.42 22.69
N ILE A 204 2.89 -5.00 22.12
CA ILE A 204 2.83 -5.88 20.95
C ILE A 204 1.99 -7.13 21.27
N PHE A 205 2.23 -7.77 22.41
CA PHE A 205 1.47 -8.95 22.84
C PHE A 205 -0.02 -8.64 23.05
N GLU A 206 -0.36 -7.56 23.76
CA GLU A 206 -1.76 -7.20 24.06
C GLU A 206 -2.55 -6.75 22.82
N ALA A 207 -1.88 -6.14 21.83
CA ALA A 207 -2.47 -5.85 20.52
C ALA A 207 -2.72 -7.14 19.70
N LEU A 208 -1.79 -8.09 19.76
CA LEU A 208 -1.89 -9.37 19.07
C LEU A 208 -2.96 -10.29 19.67
N ASP A 209 -3.00 -10.47 20.99
CA ASP A 209 -3.99 -11.34 21.64
C ASP A 209 -5.41 -10.79 21.43
N ASP A 210 -5.59 -9.46 21.45
CA ASP A 210 -6.85 -8.80 21.09
C ASP A 210 -7.29 -9.11 19.65
N LEU A 211 -6.38 -8.96 18.69
CA LEU A 211 -6.63 -9.27 17.28
C LEU A 211 -7.01 -10.75 17.07
N VAL A 212 -6.24 -11.68 17.66
CA VAL A 212 -6.52 -13.11 17.57
C VAL A 212 -7.85 -13.46 18.25
N CYS A 213 -8.13 -12.88 19.41
CA CYS A 213 -9.39 -13.06 20.12
C CYS A 213 -10.58 -12.49 19.32
N ASP A 214 -10.45 -11.32 18.69
CA ASP A 214 -11.50 -10.73 17.84
C ASP A 214 -11.85 -11.66 16.67
N VAL A 215 -10.85 -12.09 15.91
CA VAL A 215 -11.05 -12.97 14.73
C VAL A 215 -11.64 -14.32 15.16
N ALA A 216 -11.12 -14.93 16.24
CA ALA A 216 -11.65 -16.19 16.75
C ALA A 216 -13.10 -16.06 17.24
N LYS A 217 -13.46 -14.99 17.95
CA LYS A 217 -14.86 -14.71 18.38
C LYS A 217 -15.78 -14.55 17.17
N MET A 218 -15.38 -13.79 16.16
CA MET A 218 -16.18 -13.58 14.94
C MET A 218 -16.42 -14.89 14.20
N TYR A 219 -15.38 -15.70 14.00
CA TYR A 219 -15.49 -17.01 13.37
C TYR A 219 -16.38 -17.96 14.18
N HIS A 220 -16.21 -17.99 15.50
CA HIS A 220 -17.02 -18.82 16.38
C HIS A 220 -18.50 -18.40 16.36
N LEU A 221 -18.81 -17.10 16.27
CA LEU A 221 -20.19 -16.61 16.13
C LEU A 221 -20.83 -17.12 14.83
N GLN A 222 -20.10 -17.10 13.71
CA GLN A 222 -20.57 -17.56 12.39
C GLN A 222 -20.66 -19.09 12.29
N HIS A 223 -19.62 -19.82 12.70
CA HIS A 223 -19.41 -21.23 12.38
C HIS A 223 -19.48 -22.19 13.58
N LYS A 224 -19.57 -21.69 14.82
CA LYS A 224 -19.56 -22.47 16.08
C LYS A 224 -18.30 -23.32 16.30
N ILE A 225 -17.23 -23.03 15.58
CA ILE A 225 -15.91 -23.67 15.68
C ILE A 225 -14.93 -22.68 16.31
N ASP A 226 -14.03 -23.15 17.16
CA ASP A 226 -12.90 -22.35 17.64
C ASP A 226 -11.69 -22.51 16.70
N ILE A 227 -11.13 -21.39 16.25
CA ILE A 227 -9.91 -21.33 15.42
C ILE A 227 -8.73 -20.69 16.15
N THR A 228 -8.88 -20.37 17.43
CA THR A 228 -7.81 -19.81 18.27
C THR A 228 -6.50 -20.63 18.18
N PRO A 229 -6.50 -21.98 18.19
CA PRO A 229 -5.26 -22.75 18.05
C PRO A 229 -4.52 -22.50 16.73
N GLN A 230 -5.24 -22.43 15.61
CA GLN A 230 -4.69 -22.21 14.27
C GLN A 230 -4.15 -20.77 14.12
N LEU A 231 -4.91 -19.77 14.57
CA LEU A 231 -4.45 -18.38 14.56
C LEU A 231 -3.18 -18.21 15.41
N ARG A 232 -3.18 -18.74 16.64
CA ARG A 232 -2.00 -18.69 17.52
C ARG A 232 -0.78 -19.42 16.94
N HIS A 233 -0.98 -20.53 16.22
CA HIS A 233 0.11 -21.25 15.58
C HIS A 233 0.81 -20.42 14.50
N MET A 234 0.07 -19.84 13.55
CA MET A 234 0.68 -19.02 12.49
C MET A 234 1.46 -17.82 13.06
N TRP A 235 0.92 -17.16 14.10
CA TRP A 235 1.65 -16.08 14.77
C TRP A 235 2.91 -16.56 15.49
N LYS A 236 2.89 -17.74 16.14
CA LYS A 236 4.11 -18.32 16.73
C LYS A 236 5.18 -18.58 15.66
N GLU A 237 4.81 -19.20 14.55
CA GLU A 237 5.73 -19.43 13.42
C GLU A 237 6.31 -18.11 12.88
N THR A 238 5.48 -17.06 12.79
CA THR A 238 5.91 -15.72 12.35
C THR A 238 6.93 -15.11 13.33
N PHE A 239 6.66 -15.12 14.63
CA PHE A 239 7.59 -14.61 15.64
C PHE A 239 8.89 -15.44 15.74
N ASP A 240 8.81 -16.76 15.59
CA ASP A 240 10.00 -17.62 15.53
C ASP A 240 10.86 -17.33 14.28
N SER A 241 10.24 -16.94 13.17
CA SER A 241 10.96 -16.56 11.94
C SER A 241 11.71 -15.24 12.09
N TRP A 242 11.11 -14.22 12.72
CA TRP A 242 11.80 -12.96 13.04
C TRP A 242 12.92 -13.15 14.06
N MET A 243 12.73 -14.02 15.07
CA MET A 243 13.80 -14.41 15.98
C MET A 243 14.98 -15.02 15.22
N MET A 244 14.72 -15.91 14.24
CA MET A 244 15.76 -16.51 13.41
C MET A 244 16.50 -15.48 12.54
N GLU A 245 15.80 -14.53 11.92
CA GLU A 245 16.41 -13.46 11.11
C GLU A 245 17.24 -12.48 11.96
N SER A 246 16.78 -12.13 13.16
CA SER A 246 17.56 -11.33 14.13
C SER A 246 18.81 -12.09 14.59
N LEU A 247 18.72 -13.41 14.81
CA LEU A 247 19.88 -14.26 15.13
C LEU A 247 20.88 -14.37 13.97
N TRP A 248 20.42 -14.50 12.72
CA TRP A 248 21.30 -14.46 11.54
C TRP A 248 21.97 -13.10 11.34
N SER A 249 21.30 -12.00 11.69
CA SER A 249 21.89 -10.66 11.59
C SER A 249 22.90 -10.39 12.72
N ARG A 250 22.74 -11.03 13.89
CA ARG A 250 23.62 -10.89 15.05
C ARG A 250 24.77 -11.91 15.10
N THR A 251 24.71 -12.99 14.32
CA THR A 251 25.75 -14.03 14.25
C THR A 251 26.35 -14.09 12.85
N SER A 252 27.65 -14.40 12.72
CA SER A 252 28.30 -14.53 11.40
C SER A 252 27.92 -15.80 10.62
N ASN A 253 26.75 -16.38 10.92
CA ASN A 253 26.27 -17.65 10.37
C ASN A 253 25.38 -17.39 9.15
N LEU A 254 25.95 -17.50 7.96
CA LEU A 254 25.20 -17.42 6.71
C LEU A 254 24.30 -18.66 6.53
N PRO A 255 22.97 -18.52 6.39
CA PRO A 255 22.11 -19.62 5.98
C PRO A 255 22.32 -19.96 4.49
N SER A 256 21.94 -21.17 4.07
CA SER A 256 21.77 -21.46 2.64
C SER A 256 20.56 -20.69 2.09
N ARG A 257 20.55 -20.39 0.79
CA ARG A 257 19.40 -19.72 0.13
C ARG A 257 18.07 -20.43 0.37
N ASP A 258 18.03 -21.76 0.32
CA ASP A 258 16.81 -22.52 0.59
C ASP A 258 16.33 -22.35 2.03
N LYS A 259 17.26 -22.36 3.00
CA LYS A 259 16.91 -22.18 4.42
C LYS A 259 16.49 -20.75 4.73
N TYR A 260 17.15 -19.76 4.11
CA TYR A 260 16.73 -18.37 4.16
C TYR A 260 15.31 -18.22 3.61
N LEU A 261 15.04 -18.72 2.40
CA LEU A 261 13.74 -18.55 1.75
C LEU A 261 12.60 -19.21 2.54
N GLN A 262 12.82 -20.38 3.14
CA GLN A 262 11.85 -21.04 4.04
C GLN A 262 11.45 -20.17 5.24
N VAL A 263 12.40 -19.42 5.81
CA VAL A 263 12.14 -18.51 6.95
C VAL A 263 11.53 -17.21 6.44
N GLY A 264 12.11 -16.63 5.38
CA GLY A 264 11.67 -15.40 4.74
C GLY A 264 10.22 -15.43 4.24
N MET A 265 9.77 -16.59 3.74
CA MET A 265 8.37 -16.83 3.36
C MET A 265 7.40 -16.68 4.54
N ILE A 266 7.85 -16.97 5.76
CA ILE A 266 7.05 -16.85 6.98
C ILE A 266 7.14 -15.41 7.52
N SER A 267 8.36 -14.86 7.65
CA SER A 267 8.62 -13.53 8.23
C SER A 267 7.97 -12.38 7.48
N ILE A 268 7.84 -12.48 6.15
CA ILE A 268 7.16 -11.48 5.31
C ILE A 268 5.66 -11.29 5.67
N GLY A 269 5.07 -12.16 6.50
CA GLY A 269 3.74 -11.98 7.09
C GLY A 269 2.55 -12.03 6.12
N ALA A 270 2.79 -12.21 4.81
CA ALA A 270 1.75 -12.16 3.78
C ALA A 270 0.64 -13.22 4.00
N HIS A 271 1.01 -14.40 4.54
CA HIS A 271 0.07 -15.46 4.88
C HIS A 271 -0.89 -15.07 6.02
N ILE A 272 -0.41 -14.36 7.05
CA ILE A 272 -1.24 -13.83 8.14
C ILE A 272 -2.35 -12.94 7.58
N LEU A 273 -2.00 -11.99 6.70
CA LEU A 273 -2.93 -11.03 6.10
C LEU A 273 -4.09 -11.72 5.40
N VAL A 274 -3.79 -12.71 4.54
CA VAL A 274 -4.82 -13.37 3.72
C VAL A 274 -5.60 -14.42 4.52
N LEU A 275 -4.96 -15.19 5.41
CA LEU A 275 -5.64 -16.27 6.12
C LEU A 275 -6.56 -15.76 7.25
N HIS A 276 -6.23 -14.64 7.91
CA HIS A 276 -7.12 -14.01 8.90
C HIS A 276 -8.38 -13.40 8.26
N ALA A 277 -8.26 -12.83 7.05
CA ALA A 277 -9.43 -12.32 6.34
C ALA A 277 -10.22 -13.45 5.63
N ALA A 278 -9.53 -14.46 5.09
CA ALA A 278 -10.18 -15.63 4.51
C ALA A 278 -11.07 -16.36 5.52
N SER A 279 -10.64 -16.46 6.79
CA SER A 279 -11.42 -17.17 7.81
C SER A 279 -12.82 -16.62 7.99
N LEU A 280 -13.01 -15.31 7.91
CA LEU A 280 -14.33 -14.69 8.11
C LEU A 280 -15.07 -14.38 6.81
N GLY A 281 -14.39 -14.48 5.66
CA GLY A 281 -14.95 -14.18 4.34
C GLY A 281 -15.49 -15.39 3.58
N CYS A 282 -15.35 -16.62 4.12
CA CYS A 282 -15.71 -17.87 3.42
C CYS A 282 -16.17 -18.95 4.41
N SER A 283 -17.13 -19.78 3.99
CA SER A 283 -17.68 -20.90 4.80
C SER A 283 -16.84 -22.19 4.76
N ILE A 284 -15.52 -22.07 4.58
CA ILE A 284 -14.59 -23.21 4.48
C ILE A 284 -14.29 -23.75 5.89
N LEU A 285 -14.06 -25.06 6.01
CA LEU A 285 -13.60 -25.65 7.27
C LEU A 285 -12.15 -25.23 7.58
N PRO A 286 -11.77 -24.95 8.84
CA PRO A 286 -10.44 -24.43 9.16
C PRO A 286 -9.29 -25.29 8.64
N ASN A 287 -9.44 -26.62 8.68
CA ASN A 287 -8.42 -27.58 8.25
C ASN A 287 -8.15 -27.54 6.74
N GLN A 288 -9.08 -27.05 5.92
CA GLN A 288 -8.92 -26.88 4.46
C GLN A 288 -8.31 -25.52 4.11
N MET A 289 -8.27 -24.59 5.06
CA MET A 289 -7.87 -23.19 4.83
C MET A 289 -6.53 -22.85 5.48
N PHE A 290 -6.28 -23.37 6.68
CA PHE A 290 -4.99 -23.27 7.38
C PHE A 290 -4.11 -24.51 7.18
N GLY A 291 -4.65 -25.59 6.59
CA GLY A 291 -4.06 -26.92 6.66
C GLY A 291 -4.21 -27.55 8.06
N PRO A 292 -3.63 -28.75 8.30
CA PRO A 292 -3.43 -29.24 9.66
C PRO A 292 -2.38 -28.39 10.40
N ILE A 293 -2.43 -28.35 11.74
CA ILE A 293 -1.40 -27.68 12.56
C ILE A 293 -0.07 -28.42 12.39
N ASN A 294 1.02 -27.69 12.14
CA ASN A 294 2.32 -28.20 11.61
C ASN A 294 2.24 -28.85 10.20
N GLY A 295 1.15 -28.62 9.47
CA GLY A 295 0.99 -29.02 8.07
C GLY A 295 1.71 -28.09 7.11
N GLN A 296 1.56 -28.36 5.81
CA GLN A 296 2.00 -27.42 4.78
C GLN A 296 0.86 -26.50 4.36
N TYR A 297 1.17 -25.22 4.17
CA TYR A 297 0.26 -24.28 3.53
C TYR A 297 -0.10 -24.68 2.10
N GLU A 298 -1.28 -24.24 1.65
CA GLU A 298 -1.75 -24.38 0.27
C GLU A 298 -0.80 -23.72 -0.74
N ASN A 299 -0.77 -24.24 -1.97
CA ASN A 299 0.23 -23.81 -2.96
C ASN A 299 0.11 -22.32 -3.31
N ILE A 300 -1.11 -21.81 -3.46
CA ILE A 300 -1.39 -20.38 -3.68
C ILE A 300 -0.84 -19.48 -2.55
N THR A 301 -0.91 -19.93 -1.29
CA THR A 301 -0.40 -19.20 -0.13
C THR A 301 1.13 -19.25 -0.08
N LYS A 302 1.75 -20.41 -0.36
CA LYS A 302 3.21 -20.52 -0.52
C LYS A 302 3.73 -19.64 -1.65
N LEU A 303 3.05 -19.61 -2.79
CA LEU A 303 3.42 -18.78 -3.94
C LEU A 303 3.30 -17.29 -3.62
N LEU A 304 2.25 -16.88 -2.91
CA LEU A 304 2.15 -15.52 -2.36
C LEU A 304 3.39 -15.20 -1.49
N MET A 305 3.64 -15.98 -0.44
CA MET A 305 4.76 -15.80 0.49
C MET A 305 6.13 -15.74 -0.19
N THR A 306 6.38 -16.64 -1.16
CA THR A 306 7.64 -16.66 -1.93
C THR A 306 7.76 -15.40 -2.77
N THR A 307 6.71 -15.06 -3.50
CA THR A 307 6.70 -13.92 -4.43
C THR A 307 6.87 -12.60 -3.69
N THR A 308 6.22 -12.44 -2.52
CA THR A 308 6.34 -11.21 -1.71
C THR A 308 7.73 -11.08 -1.08
N ARG A 309 8.34 -12.17 -0.59
CA ARG A 309 9.71 -12.16 -0.06
C ARG A 309 10.74 -11.81 -1.14
N LEU A 310 10.74 -12.52 -2.27
CA LEU A 310 11.70 -12.26 -3.36
C LEU A 310 11.55 -10.85 -3.95
N LEU A 311 10.32 -10.34 -4.02
CA LEU A 311 10.04 -8.97 -4.46
C LEU A 311 10.58 -7.92 -3.49
N ASN A 312 10.44 -8.13 -2.17
CA ASN A 312 11.08 -7.27 -1.18
C ASN A 312 12.61 -7.29 -1.37
N ASP A 313 13.20 -8.49 -1.44
CA ASP A 313 14.65 -8.67 -1.48
C ASP A 313 15.32 -8.02 -2.70
N ILE A 314 14.68 -8.08 -3.89
CA ILE A 314 15.16 -7.37 -5.10
C ILE A 314 15.20 -5.86 -4.88
N GLN A 315 14.27 -5.33 -4.10
CA GLN A 315 14.11 -3.90 -3.89
C GLN A 315 14.95 -3.40 -2.70
N SER A 316 15.12 -4.21 -1.65
CA SER A 316 15.76 -3.83 -0.38
C SER A 316 17.26 -4.11 -0.29
N TYR A 317 17.84 -4.94 -1.17
CA TYR A 317 19.22 -5.45 -1.04
C TYR A 317 20.29 -4.38 -0.79
N GLN A 318 20.11 -3.15 -1.27
CA GLN A 318 21.06 -2.05 -1.03
C GLN A 318 21.05 -1.62 0.45
N LYS A 319 19.87 -1.36 1.04
CA LYS A 319 19.73 -1.04 2.47
C LYS A 319 20.28 -2.19 3.31
N GLU A 320 19.84 -3.41 3.01
CA GLU A 320 20.19 -4.59 3.79
C GLU A 320 21.70 -4.89 3.74
N ARG A 321 22.36 -4.66 2.60
CA ARG A 321 23.82 -4.75 2.48
C ARG A 321 24.56 -3.72 3.34
N GLU A 322 24.04 -2.50 3.46
CA GLU A 322 24.65 -1.44 4.27
C GLU A 322 24.57 -1.75 5.78
N VAL A 323 23.46 -2.37 6.23
CA VAL A 323 23.27 -2.75 7.65
C VAL A 323 23.71 -4.18 7.99
N GLY A 324 24.13 -4.96 6.99
CA GLY A 324 24.57 -6.35 7.18
C GLY A 324 23.45 -7.39 7.36
N LYS A 325 22.21 -7.05 6.98
CA LYS A 325 21.06 -7.97 7.02
C LYS A 325 21.11 -9.01 5.89
N MET A 326 20.49 -10.16 6.13
CA MET A 326 20.40 -11.26 5.17
C MET A 326 19.33 -11.00 4.10
N ASN A 327 19.68 -11.23 2.83
CA ASN A 327 18.86 -10.97 1.65
C ASN A 327 19.08 -12.09 0.62
N TYR A 328 18.04 -12.61 -0.02
CA TYR A 328 18.19 -13.71 -1.00
C TYR A 328 19.09 -13.36 -2.19
N THR A 329 19.01 -12.12 -2.69
CA THR A 329 19.86 -11.60 -3.78
C THR A 329 21.32 -11.52 -3.36
N LEU A 330 21.59 -11.06 -2.12
CA LEU A 330 22.97 -11.00 -1.58
C LEU A 330 23.53 -12.40 -1.30
N LEU A 331 22.71 -13.34 -0.83
CA LEU A 331 23.12 -14.74 -0.64
C LEU A 331 23.49 -15.38 -2.00
N HIS A 332 22.71 -15.14 -3.05
CA HIS A 332 23.06 -15.60 -4.40
C HIS A 332 24.36 -14.98 -4.91
N PHE A 333 24.56 -13.68 -4.70
CA PHE A 333 25.79 -12.98 -5.07
C PHE A 333 27.02 -13.55 -4.34
N ASN A 334 26.90 -13.84 -3.04
CA ASN A 334 27.97 -14.42 -2.23
C ASN A 334 28.33 -15.86 -2.67
N GLU A 335 27.36 -16.65 -3.14
CA GLU A 335 27.60 -17.97 -3.75
C GLU A 335 28.30 -17.87 -5.12
N ASN A 336 28.20 -16.73 -5.81
CA ASN A 336 28.69 -16.49 -7.17
C ASN A 336 29.74 -15.35 -7.24
N PRO A 337 30.89 -15.44 -6.54
CA PRO A 337 31.84 -14.33 -6.33
C PRO A 337 32.59 -13.84 -7.59
N ARG A 338 32.26 -14.36 -8.77
CA ARG A 338 32.79 -13.89 -10.07
C ARG A 338 31.75 -13.11 -10.90
N GLY A 339 30.47 -13.15 -10.51
CA GLY A 339 29.40 -12.39 -11.16
C GLY A 339 29.31 -10.96 -10.63
N GLN A 340 28.44 -10.18 -11.24
CA GLN A 340 28.00 -8.88 -10.73
C GLN A 340 26.71 -9.03 -9.89
N ILE A 341 26.34 -7.97 -9.17
CA ILE A 341 25.09 -7.99 -8.38
C ILE A 341 23.87 -7.99 -9.31
N GLU A 342 23.99 -7.38 -10.49
CA GLU A 342 23.00 -7.37 -11.56
C GLU A 342 22.64 -8.79 -12.03
N ASP A 343 23.62 -9.68 -12.19
CA ASP A 343 23.39 -11.09 -12.55
C ASP A 343 22.52 -11.79 -11.50
N SER A 344 22.70 -11.44 -10.22
CA SER A 344 21.92 -11.99 -9.11
C SER A 344 20.51 -11.40 -9.06
N ILE A 345 20.37 -10.09 -9.32
CA ILE A 345 19.07 -9.42 -9.41
C ILE A 345 18.24 -10.04 -10.55
N ASP A 346 18.84 -10.25 -11.73
CA ASP A 346 18.14 -10.82 -12.87
C ASP A 346 17.81 -12.31 -12.67
N PHE A 347 18.68 -13.08 -12.02
CA PHE A 347 18.37 -14.43 -11.55
C PHE A 347 17.12 -14.47 -10.65
N VAL A 348 17.02 -13.58 -9.64
CA VAL A 348 15.84 -13.53 -8.76
C VAL A 348 14.59 -13.03 -9.51
N LYS A 349 14.73 -12.09 -10.46
CA LYS A 349 13.61 -11.66 -11.33
C LYS A 349 13.05 -12.78 -12.20
N VAL A 350 13.90 -13.68 -12.72
CA VAL A 350 13.44 -14.86 -13.50
C VAL A 350 12.57 -15.76 -12.61
N ILE A 351 13.06 -16.14 -11.42
CA ILE A 351 12.30 -16.93 -10.45
C ILE A 351 10.98 -16.24 -10.08
N LEU A 352 11.02 -14.93 -9.81
CA LEU A 352 9.84 -14.13 -9.50
C LEU A 352 8.82 -14.16 -10.66
N GLY A 353 9.29 -14.06 -11.90
CA GLY A 353 8.44 -14.13 -13.10
C GLY A 353 7.72 -15.47 -13.24
N GLU A 354 8.43 -16.58 -13.09
CA GLU A 354 7.88 -17.94 -13.14
C GLU A 354 6.86 -18.18 -12.00
N LYS A 355 7.22 -17.78 -10.76
CA LYS A 355 6.34 -17.93 -9.59
C LYS A 355 5.08 -17.08 -9.67
N LYS A 356 5.16 -15.90 -10.29
CA LYS A 356 3.97 -15.06 -10.57
C LYS A 356 3.02 -15.68 -11.59
N LYS A 357 3.54 -16.29 -12.66
CA LYS A 357 2.73 -17.02 -13.64
C LYS A 357 2.02 -18.21 -12.99
N GLU A 358 2.76 -19.01 -12.22
CA GLU A 358 2.22 -20.15 -11.44
C GLU A 358 1.14 -19.69 -10.43
N PHE A 359 1.35 -18.53 -9.80
CA PHE A 359 0.37 -17.91 -8.91
C PHE A 359 -0.91 -17.50 -9.64
N LEU A 360 -0.81 -16.91 -10.83
CA LEU A 360 -1.99 -16.57 -11.65
C LEU A 360 -2.76 -17.79 -12.12
N GLU A 361 -2.09 -18.87 -12.50
CA GLU A 361 -2.73 -20.16 -12.80
C GLU A 361 -3.58 -20.61 -11.59
N ASN A 362 -2.98 -20.62 -10.39
CA ASN A 362 -3.67 -20.99 -9.15
C ASN A 362 -4.85 -20.06 -8.77
N VAL A 363 -4.83 -18.79 -9.19
CA VAL A 363 -5.91 -17.82 -8.93
C VAL A 363 -7.04 -17.92 -9.96
N LEU A 364 -6.70 -18.02 -11.25
CA LEU A 364 -7.62 -17.82 -12.38
C LEU A 364 -8.15 -19.11 -12.99
N MET A 365 -7.40 -20.21 -12.92
CA MET A 365 -7.84 -21.52 -13.40
C MET A 365 -8.63 -22.26 -12.32
N ASP A 366 -9.53 -23.13 -12.77
CA ASP A 366 -10.22 -24.10 -11.93
C ASP A 366 -9.45 -25.43 -11.89
N GLY A 367 -9.62 -26.21 -10.82
CA GLY A 367 -8.98 -27.53 -10.65
C GLY A 367 -7.54 -27.52 -10.10
N PHE A 368 -6.91 -26.36 -9.92
CA PHE A 368 -5.59 -26.26 -9.26
C PHE A 368 -5.68 -26.35 -7.73
N ASN A 369 -6.82 -25.93 -7.15
CA ASN A 369 -7.12 -25.99 -5.72
C ASN A 369 -8.64 -25.85 -5.52
N ASP A 370 -9.16 -26.35 -4.40
CA ASP A 370 -10.59 -26.26 -4.02
C ASP A 370 -10.96 -24.90 -3.37
N MET A 371 -10.11 -23.88 -3.54
CA MET A 371 -10.24 -22.61 -2.84
C MET A 371 -11.33 -21.73 -3.49
N PRO A 372 -12.30 -21.20 -2.72
CA PRO A 372 -13.31 -20.29 -3.25
C PRO A 372 -12.72 -19.06 -3.91
N ARG A 373 -13.36 -18.62 -5.01
CA ARG A 373 -12.91 -17.49 -5.83
C ARG A 373 -12.62 -16.22 -5.02
N THR A 374 -13.41 -15.92 -4.00
CA THR A 374 -13.20 -14.76 -3.11
C THR A 374 -11.85 -14.82 -2.38
N MET A 375 -11.43 -16.01 -1.93
CA MET A 375 -10.14 -16.21 -1.27
C MET A 375 -8.97 -16.22 -2.26
N LYS A 376 -9.17 -16.75 -3.48
CA LYS A 376 -8.20 -16.62 -4.59
C LYS A 376 -7.97 -15.14 -4.96
N LEU A 377 -9.03 -14.33 -5.03
CA LEU A 377 -8.94 -12.89 -5.26
C LEU A 377 -8.29 -12.13 -4.08
N LEU A 378 -8.56 -12.53 -2.84
CA LEU A 378 -7.88 -11.97 -1.66
C LEU A 378 -6.36 -12.19 -1.69
N HIS A 379 -5.89 -13.36 -2.14
CA HIS A 379 -4.47 -13.60 -2.37
C HIS A 379 -3.91 -12.67 -3.45
N LEU A 380 -4.62 -12.51 -4.58
CA LEU A 380 -4.22 -11.61 -5.66
C LEU A 380 -4.13 -10.15 -5.20
N SER A 381 -5.11 -9.64 -4.44
CA SER A 381 -5.07 -8.29 -3.89
C SER A 381 -3.93 -8.09 -2.89
N CYS A 382 -3.63 -9.11 -2.07
CA CYS A 382 -2.44 -9.06 -1.21
C CYS A 382 -1.17 -8.96 -2.04
N LEU A 383 -0.97 -9.83 -3.03
CA LEU A 383 0.19 -9.75 -3.93
C LEU A 383 0.26 -8.40 -4.66
N ASN A 384 -0.88 -7.81 -5.04
CA ASN A 384 -0.92 -6.51 -5.69
C ASN A 384 -0.51 -5.37 -4.75
N VAL A 385 -0.84 -5.44 -3.46
CA VAL A 385 -0.34 -4.49 -2.44
C VAL A 385 1.18 -4.56 -2.33
N PHE A 386 1.76 -5.77 -2.29
CA PHE A 386 3.21 -5.93 -2.24
C PHE A 386 3.87 -5.39 -3.52
N HIS A 387 3.34 -5.70 -4.71
CA HIS A 387 3.82 -5.07 -5.96
C HIS A 387 3.67 -3.56 -5.97
N MET A 388 2.58 -3.03 -5.43
CA MET A 388 2.37 -1.59 -5.30
C MET A 388 3.42 -0.94 -4.40
N PHE A 389 3.90 -1.59 -3.33
CA PHE A 389 4.95 -1.04 -2.47
C PHE A 389 6.39 -1.24 -2.98
N PHE A 390 6.69 -2.33 -3.68
CA PHE A 390 8.07 -2.70 -4.06
C PHE A 390 8.43 -2.50 -5.54
N ASN A 391 7.49 -2.06 -6.40
CA ASN A 391 7.78 -1.80 -7.81
C ASN A 391 8.37 -0.39 -8.03
N SER A 392 9.69 -0.27 -8.24
CA SER A 392 10.41 0.99 -8.52
C SER A 392 10.08 1.70 -9.85
N CYS A 393 8.90 1.45 -10.40
CA CYS A 393 8.32 2.13 -11.56
C CYS A 393 6.87 2.57 -11.27
N ASN A 394 6.44 2.51 -10.00
CA ASN A 394 5.16 3.02 -9.55
C ASN A 394 5.24 4.56 -9.40
N LEU A 395 4.11 5.20 -9.12
CA LEU A 395 4.10 6.61 -8.72
C LEU A 395 4.60 6.81 -7.27
N PHE A 396 4.64 5.73 -6.48
CA PHE A 396 4.81 5.68 -5.02
C PHE A 396 6.25 5.78 -4.50
N ASP A 397 7.26 5.88 -5.37
CA ASP A 397 8.67 6.08 -4.99
C ASP A 397 8.90 7.30 -4.06
N THR A 398 7.92 8.21 -3.94
CA THR A 398 7.96 9.35 -3.03
C THR A 398 6.84 9.31 -1.98
N LYS A 399 7.16 9.76 -0.76
CA LYS A 399 6.19 9.98 0.34
C LYS A 399 5.01 10.87 -0.06
N SER A 400 5.25 11.86 -0.93
CA SER A 400 4.23 12.74 -1.48
C SER A 400 3.19 12.00 -2.31
N ALA A 401 3.60 11.07 -3.18
CA ALA A 401 2.68 10.37 -4.06
C ALA A 401 1.80 9.35 -3.33
N ILE A 402 2.35 8.59 -2.37
CA ILE A 402 1.51 7.70 -1.53
C ILE A 402 0.50 8.54 -0.73
N LEU A 403 0.90 9.71 -0.20
CA LEU A 403 -0.02 10.61 0.49
C LEU A 403 -1.11 11.13 -0.43
N GLU A 404 -0.76 11.51 -1.67
CA GLU A 404 -1.72 11.96 -2.68
C GLU A 404 -2.78 10.90 -2.98
N ASP A 405 -2.37 9.64 -3.19
CA ASP A 405 -3.32 8.55 -3.45
C ASP A 405 -4.09 8.11 -2.21
N ILE A 406 -3.55 8.19 -1.00
CA ILE A 406 -4.34 8.07 0.24
C ILE A 406 -5.44 9.15 0.25
N MET A 407 -5.11 10.39 -0.12
CA MET A 407 -6.09 11.47 -0.21
C MET A 407 -7.12 11.19 -1.31
N ARG A 408 -6.70 10.78 -2.52
CA ARG A 408 -7.59 10.47 -3.66
C ARG A 408 -8.48 9.24 -3.40
N ALA A 409 -7.98 8.24 -2.67
CA ALA A 409 -8.73 7.03 -2.31
C ALA A 409 -9.75 7.26 -1.19
N ILE A 410 -9.41 8.04 -0.15
CA ILE A 410 -10.20 8.11 1.10
C ILE A 410 -10.93 9.45 1.29
N TYR A 411 -10.31 10.57 0.91
CA TYR A 411 -10.71 11.90 1.38
C TYR A 411 -11.23 12.86 0.29
N ILE A 412 -10.57 12.95 -0.86
CA ILE A 412 -10.90 13.87 -1.96
C ILE A 412 -12.07 13.28 -2.76
N PRO A 413 -13.22 13.96 -2.89
CA PRO A 413 -14.33 13.49 -3.73
C PRO A 413 -13.97 13.45 -5.22
N LEU A 414 -14.86 12.91 -6.05
CA LEU A 414 -14.73 13.00 -7.50
C LEU A 414 -15.07 14.42 -7.99
N GLY A 415 -14.41 14.89 -9.05
CA GLY A 415 -14.72 16.17 -9.69
C GLY A 415 -14.16 17.45 -9.03
N GLN A 416 -13.43 17.36 -7.92
CA GLN A 416 -12.63 18.49 -7.43
C GLN A 416 -11.29 18.57 -8.19
N ASN A 417 -11.20 19.51 -9.14
CA ASN A 417 -9.93 19.86 -9.79
C ASN A 417 -8.91 20.34 -8.75
N GLU A 418 -7.64 19.96 -8.92
CA GLU A 418 -6.50 20.24 -8.01
C GLU A 418 -6.06 21.72 -7.95
N GLN A 419 -6.94 22.65 -8.36
CA GLN A 419 -6.69 24.10 -8.37
C GLN A 419 -7.33 24.85 -7.19
N THR A 420 -7.42 24.26 -5.99
CA THR A 420 -7.74 25.06 -4.78
C THR A 420 -7.20 24.54 -3.45
N GLN A 421 -5.89 24.23 -3.36
CA GLN A 421 -5.18 24.30 -2.07
C GLN A 421 -3.66 24.51 -2.14
N ILE A 422 -3.19 25.38 -3.03
CA ILE A 422 -1.85 25.99 -2.86
C ILE A 422 -1.95 26.95 -1.66
N MET A 423 -1.44 26.52 -0.49
CA MET A 423 -1.16 27.46 0.61
C MET A 423 -0.29 28.59 0.09
N PRO A 424 -0.57 29.88 0.41
CA PRO A 424 0.22 30.98 -0.10
C PRO A 424 1.66 30.82 0.35
N LEU A 425 2.59 30.67 -0.60
CA LEU A 425 4.02 30.60 -0.31
C LEU A 425 4.39 31.80 0.55
N GLN A 426 4.86 31.54 1.78
CA GLN A 426 5.49 32.57 2.59
C GLN A 426 6.70 33.08 1.81
N GLN A 427 6.58 34.28 1.26
CA GLN A 427 7.70 34.97 0.62
C GLN A 427 8.81 35.14 1.66
N LYS A 428 9.82 34.27 1.59
CA LYS A 428 11.07 34.44 2.35
C LYS A 428 11.66 35.78 1.93
N LYS A 429 11.47 36.81 2.76
CA LYS A 429 12.11 38.12 2.62
C LYS A 429 13.61 37.98 2.88
N THR A 430 14.34 37.45 1.90
CA THR A 430 15.80 37.53 1.86
C THR A 430 16.21 38.98 1.74
N LYS A 431 16.56 39.60 2.87
CA LYS A 431 17.24 40.91 2.92
C LYS A 431 18.62 40.78 2.28
N LYS A 432 18.72 40.88 0.96
CA LYS A 432 19.98 41.26 0.32
C LYS A 432 20.21 42.74 0.59
N LYS A 433 21.22 43.06 1.42
CA LYS A 433 21.88 44.37 1.35
C LYS A 433 22.48 44.47 -0.04
N ILE A 434 22.14 45.52 -0.78
CA ILE A 434 22.82 45.92 -2.00
C ILE A 434 23.24 47.36 -1.77
N ASP A 435 24.55 47.61 -1.79
CA ASP A 435 25.11 48.93 -1.56
C ASP A 435 24.82 49.86 -2.74
N ILE A 436 24.50 51.11 -2.43
CA ILE A 436 24.04 52.10 -3.40
C ILE A 436 25.25 52.76 -4.07
N VAL A 437 25.50 52.43 -5.32
CA VAL A 437 26.31 53.28 -6.22
C VAL A 437 25.34 54.17 -7.01
N LYS A 438 25.38 55.47 -6.73
CA LYS A 438 24.62 56.50 -7.46
C LYS A 438 25.32 56.83 -8.78
N VAL A 439 24.56 56.86 -9.88
CA VAL A 439 24.79 57.81 -10.97
C VAL A 439 23.42 58.33 -11.44
N ASN A 440 23.38 59.63 -11.77
CA ASN A 440 22.21 60.36 -12.28
C ASN A 440 21.86 59.89 -13.73
N ALA A 441 20.77 60.29 -14.39
CA ALA A 441 19.95 61.48 -14.22
C ALA A 441 18.55 61.40 -14.88
N CYS A 442 17.80 62.48 -14.69
CA CYS A 442 16.85 63.06 -15.65
C CYS A 442 15.35 62.66 -15.63
N VAL A 443 14.61 63.52 -14.90
CA VAL A 443 13.71 64.55 -15.48
C VAL A 443 12.19 64.25 -15.61
N ASN A 444 11.44 65.08 -14.84
CA ASN A 444 10.13 65.67 -15.11
C ASN A 444 8.81 64.88 -14.93
N HIS A 445 8.15 65.19 -13.80
CA HIS A 445 7.04 66.16 -13.70
C HIS A 445 5.63 65.69 -13.27
N VAL A 446 5.11 66.45 -12.28
CA VAL A 446 3.73 66.98 -12.11
C VAL A 446 2.74 66.27 -11.17
N LYS A 447 2.75 66.80 -9.93
CA LYS A 447 1.62 67.30 -9.10
C LYS A 447 0.46 66.37 -8.67
N ASN A 448 0.49 66.04 -7.36
CA ASN A 448 -0.50 66.43 -6.34
C ASN A 448 -1.88 67.00 -6.79
N MET A 449 -2.97 66.41 -6.28
CA MET A 449 -3.78 66.90 -5.13
C MET A 449 -4.87 65.85 -4.81
N LYS A 450 -4.98 65.31 -3.59
CA LYS A 450 -5.55 65.83 -2.33
C LYS A 450 -7.10 65.95 -2.29
N GLN A 451 -7.67 65.26 -1.27
CA GLN A 451 -8.82 65.66 -0.45
C GLN A 451 -10.24 65.61 -1.10
N GLN A 452 -11.35 65.32 -0.40
CA GLN A 452 -11.66 64.83 0.97
C GLN A 452 -13.20 64.61 1.11
N VAL A 453 -13.67 64.10 2.26
CA VAL A 453 -15.09 64.07 2.74
C VAL A 453 -16.00 63.03 2.05
N GLY A 454 -16.88 62.28 2.74
CA GLY A 454 -17.08 62.12 4.18
C GLY A 454 -18.48 61.60 4.54
N ILE A 455 -18.80 61.61 5.86
CA ILE A 455 -20.12 61.38 6.48
C ILE A 455 -20.59 59.91 6.52
N GLY A 456 -21.07 59.48 7.69
CA GLY A 456 -21.71 58.19 7.91
C GLY A 456 -22.98 58.34 8.77
N ILE A 457 -23.70 57.24 8.98
CA ILE A 457 -24.90 57.16 9.85
C ILE A 457 -24.82 55.85 10.67
N GLY A 458 -24.97 55.94 12.00
CA GLY A 458 -25.20 54.78 12.89
C GLY A 458 -26.70 54.47 13.02
N PHE A 459 -27.15 53.26 13.40
CA PHE A 459 -27.49 52.82 14.78
C PHE A 459 -28.51 51.64 14.63
N VAL A 460 -28.66 50.61 15.48
CA VAL A 460 -27.96 50.21 16.72
C VAL A 460 -27.98 48.67 16.92
N LYS A 461 -27.10 48.18 17.80
CA LYS A 461 -26.97 46.87 18.49
C LYS A 461 -28.16 45.87 18.50
N ARG A 462 -27.81 44.57 18.43
CA ARG A 462 -27.99 43.62 19.56
C ARG A 462 -26.84 42.61 19.62
N GLN A 463 -26.58 42.04 20.80
CA GLN A 463 -25.34 41.34 21.16
C GLN A 463 -25.42 39.81 20.96
N ASN A 464 -24.29 39.18 20.65
CA ASN A 464 -24.04 37.74 20.88
C ASN A 464 -22.76 37.60 21.72
N PRO A 465 -22.74 36.77 22.79
CA PRO A 465 -21.54 36.53 23.59
C PRO A 465 -20.83 35.20 23.25
N LYS A 466 -19.49 35.25 23.31
CA LYS A 466 -18.53 34.17 23.67
C LYS A 466 -18.30 33.02 22.66
N ASN A 467 -17.27 33.23 21.86
CA ASN A 467 -16.12 32.34 21.60
C ASN A 467 -16.19 30.89 22.12
N TYR A 468 -16.05 29.94 21.19
CA TYR A 468 -15.31 28.70 21.42
C TYR A 468 -13.94 28.82 20.72
N ASN A 469 -12.87 28.39 21.40
CA ASN A 469 -11.51 28.44 20.86
C ASN A 469 -11.31 27.37 19.79
N SER A 470 -10.86 27.77 18.61
CA SER A 470 -10.25 26.86 17.65
C SER A 470 -8.86 26.45 18.13
N PHE A 471 -8.64 25.15 18.35
CA PHE A 471 -7.29 24.62 18.51
C PHE A 471 -6.60 24.63 17.14
N GLY A 472 -5.65 25.56 16.98
CA GLY A 472 -4.80 25.63 15.79
C GLY A 472 -3.74 24.53 15.81
N TRP A 473 -3.57 23.86 14.68
CA TRP A 473 -2.51 22.87 14.48
C TRP A 473 -1.14 23.55 14.46
N SER A 474 -0.24 23.15 15.36
CA SER A 474 1.12 23.70 15.47
C SER A 474 2.07 22.98 14.51
N THR A 475 2.40 23.61 13.38
CA THR A 475 3.31 23.06 12.35
C THR A 475 4.79 23.26 12.68
N LYS A 476 5.24 22.79 13.86
CA LYS A 476 6.64 22.88 14.31
C LYS A 476 7.14 21.62 15.01
N GLU A 477 7.21 20.51 14.27
CA GLU A 477 8.05 19.35 14.66
C GLU A 477 8.32 18.40 13.46
N PHE A 478 8.72 18.96 12.32
CA PHE A 478 9.23 18.19 11.18
C PHE A 478 10.48 18.85 10.58
N ALA A 479 11.63 18.58 11.19
CA ALA A 479 12.93 18.96 10.66
C ALA A 479 13.97 17.85 10.94
N SER A 480 14.77 17.54 9.91
CA SER A 480 15.89 16.59 9.89
C SER A 480 15.64 15.14 10.34
N TYR A 481 15.11 14.31 9.42
CA TYR A 481 15.68 12.98 9.17
C TYR A 481 15.64 12.66 7.67
N ASN A 482 16.78 12.26 7.11
CA ASN A 482 16.87 11.75 5.73
C ASN A 482 16.26 10.33 5.72
N LEU A 483 14.99 10.23 5.34
CA LEU A 483 14.25 8.97 5.27
C LEU A 483 13.67 8.78 3.86
N ARG A 484 14.51 8.26 2.96
CA ARG A 484 14.04 7.42 1.84
C ARG A 484 13.53 6.08 2.42
N LEU A 485 12.81 5.31 1.59
CA LEU A 485 12.38 3.93 1.86
C LEU A 485 11.22 3.81 2.88
N CYS A 486 9.97 3.87 2.42
CA CYS A 486 8.79 3.74 3.28
C CYS A 486 8.46 2.30 3.73
N PHE A 487 8.99 1.28 3.05
CA PHE A 487 8.70 -0.14 3.28
C PHE A 487 9.97 -1.02 3.34
N MET A 488 11.08 -0.44 3.79
CA MET A 488 12.32 -1.17 4.13
C MET A 488 12.82 -0.77 5.50
#